data_AF-A0A714CEL7-F1
#
_entry.id   AF-A0A714CEL7-F1
#
_cell.length_a   1.000
_cell.length_b   1.000
_cell.length_c   1.000
_cell.angle_alpha   90.00
_cell.angle_beta   90.00
_cell.angle_gamma   90.00
#
_symmetry.space_group_name_H-M   'P 1'
#
loop_
_entity.id
_entity.type
_entity.pdbx_description
1 polymer ?
#
loop_
_entity_poly.entity_id
_entity_poly.type
_entity_poly.pdbx_seq_one_letter_code
_entity_poly.pdbx_strand_id
1 'polypeptide(L)'
;MRSRYVDRIIYMKKLLIRLIPDAIYEALEKTALHSERSLEAQARYILSCSVDNEKQLTGGERYQREITARLNQALSEANEVITAINLVPARIAEQLGHHDAIESENWFTGNAVPSFTELDELSDIFGCSPDWLKFGENVPYPKSSKGRINWNRGGEKDIDALLEPDN
;
A
#
# COMPACT_ATOMS: atom_id res chain seq x y z
N MET A 1 -26.58 37.04 -40.38
CA MET A 1 -25.91 35.95 -39.62
C MET A 1 -26.22 36.14 -38.14
N ARG A 2 -27.07 35.29 -37.54
CA ARG A 2 -27.36 35.36 -36.10
C ARG A 2 -26.32 34.53 -35.34
N SER A 3 -25.53 35.20 -34.52
CA SER A 3 -24.56 34.61 -33.60
C SER A 3 -25.29 33.76 -32.55
N ARG A 4 -24.98 32.46 -32.50
CA ARG A 4 -25.41 31.55 -31.43
C ARG A 4 -24.33 31.54 -30.35
N TYR A 5 -24.38 32.51 -29.44
CA TYR A 5 -23.76 32.33 -28.13
C TYR A 5 -24.68 31.40 -27.34
N VAL A 6 -24.28 30.14 -27.25
CA VAL A 6 -24.91 29.19 -26.33
C VAL A 6 -24.28 29.46 -24.97
N ASP A 7 -25.00 30.17 -24.11
CA ASP A 7 -24.64 30.31 -22.71
C ASP A 7 -24.58 28.92 -22.08
N ARG A 8 -23.35 28.43 -21.84
CA ARG A 8 -23.14 27.28 -20.96
C ARG A 8 -23.46 27.73 -19.54
N ILE A 9 -24.71 27.56 -19.13
CA ILE A 9 -25.10 27.65 -17.72
C ILE A 9 -24.29 26.59 -16.97
N ILE A 10 -23.30 27.03 -16.19
CA ILE A 10 -22.54 26.16 -15.29
C ILE A 10 -23.49 25.76 -14.15
N TYR A 11 -24.03 24.55 -14.21
CA TYR A 11 -24.83 24.00 -13.12
C TYR A 11 -23.92 23.69 -11.92
N MET A 12 -23.88 24.61 -10.94
CA MET A 12 -23.18 24.39 -9.68
C MET A 12 -23.98 23.43 -8.79
N LYS A 13 -23.46 22.22 -8.58
CA LYS A 13 -24.07 21.22 -7.69
C LYS A 13 -23.68 21.51 -6.23
N LYS A 14 -24.64 21.48 -5.32
CA LYS A 14 -24.44 21.69 -3.88
C LYS A 14 -24.34 20.35 -3.15
N LEU A 15 -23.27 20.17 -2.38
CA LEU A 15 -23.08 19.04 -1.47
C LEU A 15 -23.40 19.49 -0.03
N LEU A 16 -24.11 18.65 0.73
CA LEU A 16 -24.35 18.85 2.16
C LEU A 16 -23.62 17.75 2.92
N ILE A 17 -22.66 18.11 3.75
CA ILE A 17 -21.90 17.19 4.60
C ILE A 17 -22.42 17.34 6.03
N ARG A 18 -22.70 16.22 6.70
CA ARG A 18 -23.23 16.17 8.07
C ARG A 18 -22.41 15.20 8.91
N LEU A 19 -22.48 15.36 10.23
CA LEU A 19 -21.82 14.49 11.21
C LEU A 19 -20.30 14.42 11.06
N ILE A 20 -19.67 15.57 10.82
CA ILE A 20 -18.19 15.68 10.83
C ILE A 20 -17.75 15.70 12.30
N PRO A 21 -16.83 14.81 12.74
CA PRO A 21 -16.27 14.88 14.08
C PRO A 21 -15.61 16.23 14.38
N ASP A 22 -15.81 16.76 15.59
CA ASP A 22 -15.34 18.10 15.99
C ASP A 22 -13.84 18.30 15.74
N ALA A 23 -13.02 17.29 16.06
CA ALA A 23 -11.58 17.32 15.82
C ALA A 23 -11.20 17.54 14.34
N ILE A 24 -11.97 16.95 13.41
CA ILE A 24 -11.76 17.13 11.97
C ILE A 24 -12.22 18.51 11.53
N TYR A 25 -13.33 18.99 12.08
CA TYR A 25 -13.85 20.31 11.78
C TYR A 25 -12.87 21.42 12.22
N GLU A 26 -12.33 21.33 13.43
CA GLU A 26 -11.34 22.25 13.97
C GLU A 26 -10.05 22.26 13.14
N ALA A 27 -9.56 21.07 12.76
CA ALA A 27 -8.38 20.95 11.90
C ALA A 27 -8.61 21.59 10.52
N LEU A 28 -9.80 21.40 9.95
CA LEU A 28 -10.20 22.01 8.68
C LEU A 28 -10.25 23.54 8.79
N GLU A 29 -10.82 24.08 9.88
CA GLU A 29 -10.91 25.51 10.15
C GLU A 29 -9.53 26.15 10.28
N LYS A 30 -8.63 25.53 11.05
CA LYS A 30 -7.24 25.98 11.20
C LYS A 30 -6.51 26.04 9.86
N THR A 31 -6.73 25.04 9.01
CA THR A 31 -6.12 24.96 7.67
C THR A 31 -6.71 26.00 6.72
N ALA A 32 -8.02 26.24 6.80
CA ALA A 32 -8.71 27.27 6.02
C ALA A 32 -8.18 28.67 6.37
N LEU A 33 -8.02 28.95 7.67
CA LEU A 33 -7.46 30.21 8.16
C LEU A 33 -6.02 30.43 7.65
N HIS A 34 -5.17 29.40 7.78
CA HIS A 34 -3.77 29.48 7.34
C HIS A 34 -3.64 29.71 5.82
N SER A 35 -4.60 29.21 5.04
CA SER A 35 -4.58 29.35 3.59
C SER A 35 -5.41 30.52 3.05
N GLU A 36 -5.92 31.37 3.94
CA GLU A 36 -6.77 32.52 3.61
C GLU A 36 -8.02 32.13 2.78
N ARG A 37 -8.56 30.93 3.02
CA ARG A 37 -9.75 30.42 2.34
C ARG A 37 -10.93 30.36 3.30
N SER A 38 -12.15 30.45 2.76
CA SER A 38 -13.33 30.08 3.54
C SER A 38 -13.31 28.58 3.85
N LEU A 39 -13.95 28.16 4.94
CA LEU A 39 -14.02 26.75 5.31
C LEU A 39 -14.64 25.89 4.20
N GLU A 40 -15.68 26.39 3.54
CA GLU A 40 -16.30 25.74 2.38
C GLU A 40 -15.33 25.68 1.17
N ALA A 41 -14.57 26.75 0.90
CA ALA A 41 -13.58 26.77 -0.18
C ALA A 41 -12.42 25.81 0.10
N GLN A 42 -11.94 25.72 1.35
CA GLN A 42 -10.92 24.76 1.74
C GLN A 42 -11.43 23.32 1.64
N ALA A 43 -12.67 23.06 2.06
CA ALA A 43 -13.30 21.74 1.89
C ALA A 43 -13.40 21.36 0.40
N ARG A 44 -13.84 22.28 -0.45
CA ARG A 44 -13.88 22.07 -1.91
C ARG A 44 -12.49 21.78 -2.48
N TYR A 45 -11.48 22.54 -2.06
CA TYR A 45 -10.10 22.36 -2.50
C TYR A 45 -9.56 20.98 -2.11
N ILE A 46 -9.73 20.55 -0.86
CA ILE A 46 -9.31 19.23 -0.41
C ILE A 46 -10.02 18.14 -1.20
N LEU A 47 -11.35 18.26 -1.38
CA LEU A 47 -12.12 17.29 -2.16
C LEU A 47 -11.68 17.26 -3.63
N SER A 48 -11.40 18.42 -4.25
CA SER A 48 -10.86 18.46 -5.61
C SER A 48 -9.48 17.83 -5.67
N CYS A 49 -8.59 18.12 -4.71
CA CYS A 49 -7.27 17.48 -4.66
C CYS A 49 -7.37 15.98 -4.49
N SER A 50 -8.28 15.46 -3.66
CA SER A 50 -8.47 14.01 -3.50
C SER A 50 -8.98 13.36 -4.79
N VAL A 51 -9.97 13.98 -5.46
CA VAL A 51 -10.55 13.47 -6.70
C VAL A 51 -9.60 13.63 -7.90
N ASP A 52 -8.85 14.72 -7.95
CA ASP A 52 -7.87 15.00 -8.99
C ASP A 52 -6.62 14.16 -8.78
N ASN A 53 -6.19 13.90 -7.54
CA ASN A 53 -5.16 12.89 -7.25
C ASN A 53 -5.61 11.53 -7.78
N GLU A 54 -6.85 11.08 -7.54
CA GLU A 54 -7.34 9.83 -8.13
C GLU A 54 -7.33 9.81 -9.68
N LYS A 55 -7.46 10.97 -10.33
CA LYS A 55 -7.45 11.10 -11.80
C LYS A 55 -6.07 11.41 -12.41
N GLN A 56 -5.12 11.90 -11.62
CA GLN A 56 -3.79 12.35 -12.06
C GLN A 56 -2.65 11.47 -11.55
N LEU A 57 -2.92 10.38 -10.83
CA LEU A 57 -1.87 9.38 -10.57
C LEU A 57 -1.31 8.92 -11.90
N THR A 58 -0.07 9.31 -12.18
CA THR A 58 0.73 8.66 -13.21
C THR A 58 0.77 7.16 -12.90
N GLY A 59 0.96 6.31 -13.91
CA GLY A 59 0.97 4.86 -13.70
C GLY A 59 1.95 4.42 -12.58
N GLY A 60 3.06 5.16 -12.42
CA GLY A 60 4.02 4.97 -11.34
C GLY A 60 3.48 5.29 -9.95
N GLU A 61 2.82 6.44 -9.76
CA GLU A 61 2.27 6.81 -8.44
C GLU A 61 1.11 5.92 -8.02
N ARG A 62 0.30 5.45 -8.99
CA ARG A 62 -0.73 4.45 -8.72
C ARG A 62 -0.11 3.15 -8.22
N TYR A 63 0.90 2.65 -8.93
CA TYR A 63 1.61 1.43 -8.56
C TYR A 63 2.26 1.55 -7.18
N GLN A 64 2.94 2.67 -6.91
CA GLN A 64 3.56 2.97 -5.62
C GLN A 64 2.55 2.89 -4.47
N ARG A 65 1.39 3.53 -4.62
CA ARG A 65 0.34 3.49 -3.60
C ARG A 65 -0.21 2.07 -3.38
N GLU A 66 -0.40 1.30 -4.44
CA GLU A 66 -0.88 -0.07 -4.37
C GLU A 66 0.15 -1.00 -3.70
N ILE A 67 1.45 -0.81 -3.95
CA ILE A 67 2.53 -1.55 -3.28
C ILE A 67 2.59 -1.19 -1.79
N THR A 68 2.62 0.10 -1.45
CA THR A 68 2.65 0.54 -0.05
C THR A 68 1.45 0.03 0.74
N ALA A 69 0.25 0.02 0.15
CA ALA A 69 -0.94 -0.52 0.81
C ALA A 69 -0.80 -2.01 1.12
N ARG A 70 -0.31 -2.81 0.16
CA ARG A 70 -0.11 -4.25 0.35
C ARG A 70 1.01 -4.58 1.33
N LEU A 71 2.10 -3.80 1.33
CA LEU A 71 3.17 -3.93 2.31
C LEU A 71 2.68 -3.69 3.73
N ASN A 72 1.91 -2.61 3.95
CA ASN A 72 1.35 -2.33 5.27
C ASN A 72 0.33 -3.40 5.69
N GLN A 73 -0.45 -3.94 4.75
CA GLN A 73 -1.33 -5.08 5.00
C GLN A 73 -0.53 -6.31 5.44
N ALA A 74 0.49 -6.71 4.67
CA ALA A 74 1.33 -7.87 4.98
C ALA A 74 2.06 -7.70 6.33
N LEU A 75 2.53 -6.50 6.64
CA LEU A 75 3.15 -6.17 7.92
C LEU A 75 2.17 -6.33 9.10
N SER A 76 0.95 -5.82 8.95
CA SER A 76 -0.08 -5.95 9.97
C SER A 76 -0.45 -7.42 10.20
N GLU A 77 -0.69 -8.17 9.12
CA GLU A 77 -1.04 -9.59 9.19
C GLU A 77 0.10 -10.43 9.77
N ALA A 78 1.35 -10.16 9.40
CA ALA A 78 2.51 -10.83 9.98
C ALA A 78 2.64 -10.55 11.48
N ASN A 79 2.41 -9.30 11.93
CA ASN A 79 2.45 -8.94 13.34
C ASN A 79 1.31 -9.53 14.17
N GLU A 80 0.14 -9.78 13.56
CA GLU A 80 -0.95 -10.49 14.23
C GLU A 80 -0.61 -11.97 14.49
N VAL A 81 0.09 -12.61 13.55
CA VAL A 81 0.46 -14.03 13.66
C VAL A 81 1.72 -14.21 14.51
N ILE A 82 2.75 -13.38 14.30
CA ILE A 82 4.03 -13.44 14.99
C ILE A 82 4.00 -12.54 16.23
N THR A 83 3.42 -13.06 17.30
CA THR A 83 3.30 -12.33 18.58
C THR A 83 4.62 -12.16 19.34
N ALA A 84 5.65 -12.91 18.97
CA ALA A 84 6.94 -12.91 19.68
C ALA A 84 7.82 -11.68 19.37
N ILE A 85 7.63 -11.07 18.19
CA ILE A 85 8.48 -9.99 17.69
C ILE A 85 7.60 -9.00 16.94
N ASN A 86 7.58 -7.75 17.40
CA ASN A 86 6.95 -6.67 16.62
C ASN A 86 7.85 -6.34 15.42
N LEU A 87 7.42 -6.75 14.24
CA LEU A 87 8.05 -6.44 12.98
C LEU A 87 7.77 -4.96 12.66
N VAL A 88 8.84 -4.18 12.53
CA VAL A 88 8.80 -2.75 12.16
C VAL A 88 9.68 -2.54 10.93
N PRO A 89 9.45 -1.50 10.12
CA PRO A 89 10.24 -1.24 8.91
C PRO A 89 11.77 -1.27 9.14
N ALA A 90 12.24 -0.72 10.27
CA ALA A 90 13.65 -0.78 10.65
C ALA A 90 14.20 -2.21 10.87
N ARG A 91 13.39 -3.12 11.42
CA ARG A 91 13.77 -4.53 11.59
C ARG A 91 13.80 -5.28 10.26
N ILE A 92 12.89 -4.91 9.35
CA ILE A 92 12.88 -5.45 7.98
C ILE A 92 14.15 -5.02 7.25
N ALA A 93 14.56 -3.75 7.38
CA ALA A 93 15.81 -3.27 6.81
C ALA A 93 17.03 -4.07 7.32
N GLU A 94 17.08 -4.35 8.63
CA GLU A 94 18.13 -5.18 9.24
C GLU A 94 18.11 -6.62 8.69
N GLN A 95 16.93 -7.23 8.52
CA GLN A 95 16.79 -8.59 7.98
C GLN A 95 17.21 -8.72 6.51
N LEU A 96 16.94 -7.68 5.71
CA LEU A 96 17.37 -7.58 4.32
C LEU A 96 18.86 -7.21 4.19
N GLY A 97 19.54 -6.91 5.29
CA GLY A 97 20.97 -6.55 5.30
C GLY A 97 21.25 -5.12 4.86
N HIS A 98 20.24 -4.24 4.84
CA HIS A 98 20.47 -2.81 4.61
C HIS A 98 21.19 -2.18 5.79
N HIS A 99 22.07 -1.22 5.48
CA HIS A 99 22.80 -0.46 6.49
C HIS A 99 21.94 0.57 7.23
N ASP A 100 20.86 1.03 6.60
CA ASP A 100 19.98 2.09 7.12
C ASP A 100 18.50 1.71 7.00
N ALA A 101 17.70 2.12 7.98
CA ALA A 101 16.25 1.87 8.00
C ALA A 101 15.44 2.80 7.09
N ILE A 102 16.05 3.90 6.61
CA ILE A 102 15.35 4.98 5.89
C ILE A 102 14.65 4.46 4.64
N GLU A 103 15.30 3.58 3.90
CA GLU A 103 14.76 3.05 2.64
C GLU A 103 13.50 2.21 2.88
N SER A 104 13.56 1.32 3.88
CA SER A 104 12.40 0.55 4.33
C SER A 104 11.27 1.46 4.82
N GLU A 105 11.56 2.43 5.70
CA GLU A 105 10.56 3.41 6.17
C GLU A 105 9.88 4.15 4.99
N ASN A 106 10.65 4.50 3.95
CA ASN A 106 10.12 5.15 2.76
C ASN A 106 9.19 4.23 1.95
N TRP A 107 9.40 2.92 1.95
CA TRP A 107 8.48 1.96 1.29
C TRP A 107 7.13 1.90 2.00
N PHE A 108 7.12 1.86 3.33
CA PHE A 108 5.89 1.76 4.13
C PHE A 108 5.15 3.10 4.24
N THR A 109 5.83 4.23 4.06
CA THR A 109 5.21 5.57 3.97
C THR A 109 4.80 5.95 2.55
N GLY A 110 5.19 5.16 1.55
CA GLY A 110 4.88 5.42 0.14
C GLY A 110 5.65 6.60 -0.44
N ASN A 111 6.86 6.85 0.07
CA ASN A 111 7.82 7.80 -0.49
C ASN A 111 8.80 7.14 -1.48
N ALA A 112 8.94 5.83 -1.42
CA ALA A 112 9.76 5.03 -2.34
C ALA A 112 9.07 3.70 -2.66
N VAL A 113 9.52 3.05 -3.74
CA VAL A 113 9.04 1.74 -4.16
C VAL A 113 10.20 0.76 -4.09
N PRO A 114 10.06 -0.39 -3.39
CA PRO A 114 11.08 -1.42 -3.41
C PRO A 114 11.23 -2.00 -4.82
N SER A 115 12.43 -2.41 -5.17
CA SER A 115 12.72 -3.16 -6.39
C SER A 115 12.01 -4.52 -6.40
N PHE A 116 11.90 -5.15 -7.57
CA PHE A 116 11.29 -6.47 -7.66
C PHE A 116 12.03 -7.54 -6.85
N THR A 117 13.35 -7.41 -6.70
CA THR A 117 14.18 -8.31 -5.87
C THR A 117 13.86 -8.12 -4.40
N GLU A 118 13.78 -6.87 -3.93
CA GLU A 118 13.39 -6.58 -2.54
C GLU A 118 11.94 -7.03 -2.26
N LEU A 119 11.03 -6.89 -3.23
CA LEU A 119 9.67 -7.42 -3.11
C LEU A 119 9.64 -8.94 -3.02
N ASP A 120 10.54 -9.66 -3.69
CA ASP A 120 10.67 -11.11 -3.53
C ASP A 120 11.15 -11.47 -2.11
N GLU A 121 12.20 -10.83 -1.63
CA GLU A 121 12.75 -11.08 -0.29
C GLU A 121 11.74 -10.71 0.81
N LEU A 122 11.00 -9.61 0.64
CA LEU A 122 9.89 -9.23 1.52
C LEU A 122 8.78 -10.28 1.51
N SER A 123 8.47 -10.87 0.36
CA SER A 123 7.46 -11.93 0.29
C SER A 123 7.87 -13.18 1.08
N ASP A 124 9.16 -13.52 1.11
CA ASP A 124 9.70 -14.59 1.93
C ASP A 124 9.64 -14.26 3.43
N ILE A 125 9.96 -13.02 3.81
CA ILE A 125 9.89 -12.55 5.21
C ILE A 125 8.44 -12.58 5.72
N PHE A 126 7.49 -12.11 4.91
CA PHE A 126 6.06 -12.09 5.27
C PHE A 126 5.36 -13.44 5.06
N GLY A 127 6.00 -14.39 4.38
CA GLY A 127 5.42 -15.67 3.99
C GLY A 127 4.24 -15.53 3.01
N CYS A 128 4.19 -14.44 2.23
CA CYS A 128 3.11 -14.15 1.30
C CYS A 128 3.51 -14.44 -0.16
N SER A 129 2.54 -14.44 -1.06
CA SER A 129 2.81 -14.67 -2.49
C SER A 129 3.54 -13.46 -3.11
N PRO A 130 4.68 -13.67 -3.83
CA PRO A 130 5.39 -12.60 -4.52
C PRO A 130 4.55 -11.96 -5.63
N ASP A 131 3.73 -12.75 -6.35
CA ASP A 131 2.86 -12.26 -7.41
C ASP A 131 1.75 -11.35 -6.85
N TRP A 132 1.22 -11.69 -5.67
CA TRP A 132 0.29 -10.84 -4.97
C TRP A 132 0.94 -9.53 -4.53
N LEU A 133 2.16 -9.61 -3.97
CA LEU A 133 2.84 -8.42 -3.48
C LEU A 133 3.25 -7.47 -4.62
N LYS A 134 3.74 -8.00 -5.75
CA LYS A 134 4.14 -7.19 -6.92
C LYS A 134 2.93 -6.72 -7.73
N PHE A 135 2.11 -7.64 -8.21
CA PHE A 135 1.11 -7.37 -9.26
C PHE A 135 -0.32 -7.28 -8.73
N GLY A 136 -0.57 -7.87 -7.56
CA GLY A 136 -1.90 -7.83 -6.91
C GLY A 136 -2.78 -8.96 -7.41
N GLU A 137 -2.14 -9.94 -8.02
CA GLU A 137 -2.75 -11.14 -8.53
C GLU A 137 -2.86 -12.17 -7.39
N ASN A 138 -3.86 -13.04 -7.46
CA ASN A 138 -4.10 -14.08 -6.46
C ASN A 138 -4.41 -13.53 -5.05
N VAL A 139 -4.31 -14.41 -4.05
CA VAL A 139 -4.52 -14.11 -2.62
C VAL A 139 -3.17 -14.04 -1.90
N PRO A 140 -3.02 -13.19 -0.86
CA PRO A 140 -1.74 -13.00 -0.16
C PRO A 140 -1.19 -14.30 0.42
N TYR A 141 -2.08 -15.11 1.01
CA TYR A 141 -1.75 -16.40 1.61
C TYR A 141 -2.59 -17.50 0.96
N PRO A 142 -2.13 -18.07 -0.18
CA PRO A 142 -2.85 -19.15 -0.82
C PRO A 142 -2.88 -20.36 0.12
N LYS A 143 -4.08 -20.86 0.40
CA LYS A 143 -4.28 -22.14 1.10
C LYS A 143 -3.88 -23.28 0.16
N SER A 144 -2.60 -23.42 -0.14
CA SER A 144 -2.12 -24.60 -0.84
C SER A 144 -1.80 -25.67 0.19
N SER A 145 -2.42 -26.85 0.03
CA SER A 145 -2.10 -28.09 0.75
C SER A 145 -0.68 -28.61 0.43
N LYS A 146 0.19 -27.79 -0.20
CA LYS A 146 1.49 -28.13 -0.77
C LYS A 146 2.45 -26.95 -0.60
N GLY A 147 2.77 -26.63 0.65
CA GLY A 147 3.65 -25.51 0.96
C GLY A 147 4.25 -25.57 2.36
N ARG A 148 4.37 -26.77 2.96
CA ARG A 148 5.36 -26.96 4.03
C ARG A 148 6.73 -27.06 3.37
N ILE A 149 7.25 -25.93 2.91
CA ILE A 149 8.63 -25.79 2.40
C ILE A 149 9.37 -24.98 3.47
N ASN A 150 9.73 -25.68 4.55
CA ASN A 150 11.08 -26.12 4.85
C ASN A 150 12.00 -24.97 5.31
N TRP A 151 11.94 -24.67 6.61
CA TRP A 151 12.87 -23.79 7.33
C TRP A 151 14.26 -24.42 7.58
N ASN A 152 14.63 -25.52 6.91
CA ASN A 152 15.96 -26.08 7.05
C ASN A 152 16.53 -26.59 5.73
N ARG A 153 17.51 -25.84 5.24
CA ARG A 153 18.69 -26.29 4.50
C ARG A 153 18.87 -27.82 4.52
N GLY A 154 18.34 -28.51 3.52
CA GLY A 154 18.49 -29.94 3.26
C GLY A 154 18.67 -30.13 1.77
N GLY A 155 19.86 -30.56 1.35
CA GLY A 155 20.27 -30.57 -0.06
C GLY A 155 19.65 -31.71 -0.89
N GLU A 156 19.97 -31.72 -2.18
CA GLU A 156 19.54 -32.65 -3.24
C GLU A 156 19.60 -34.16 -2.94
N LYS A 157 20.13 -34.59 -1.79
CA LYS A 157 20.25 -36.00 -1.41
C LYS A 157 18.95 -36.63 -0.89
N ASP A 158 17.95 -35.83 -0.52
CA ASP A 158 16.69 -36.35 0.03
C ASP A 158 15.71 -36.80 -1.08
N ILE A 159 15.99 -36.47 -2.34
CA ILE A 159 15.13 -36.79 -3.49
C ILE A 159 15.36 -38.24 -3.94
N ASP A 160 16.60 -38.71 -3.89
CA ASP A 160 16.97 -40.08 -4.30
C ASP A 160 16.43 -41.14 -3.31
N ALA A 161 16.26 -40.79 -2.03
CA ALA A 161 15.67 -41.70 -1.03
C ALA A 161 14.17 -41.97 -1.23
N LEU A 162 13.48 -41.18 -2.07
CA LEU A 162 12.06 -41.31 -2.35
C LEU A 162 11.75 -42.13 -3.62
N LEU A 163 12.77 -42.58 -4.35
CA LEU A 163 12.63 -43.32 -5.60
C LEU A 163 13.07 -44.79 -5.51
N GLU A 164 13.53 -45.26 -4.35
CA GLU A 164 13.79 -46.68 -4.17
C GLU A 164 12.46 -47.43 -3.92
N PRO A 165 12.13 -48.46 -4.73
CA PRO A 165 10.96 -49.28 -4.47
C PRO A 165 11.20 -50.17 -3.24
N ASP A 166 10.25 -50.18 -2.32
CA ASP A 166 10.26 -51.03 -1.13
C ASP A 166 10.51 -52.50 -1.53
N ASN A 167 11.54 -53.11 -0.97
CA ASN A 167 11.87 -54.53 -1.12
C ASN A 167 11.37 -55.33 0.08
#